data_AF-A0A931W7C9-F1
#
_entry.id   AF-A0A931W7C9-F1
#
_cell.length_a   1.000
_cell.length_b   1.000
_cell.length_c   1.000
_cell.angle_alpha   90.00
_cell.angle_beta   90.00
_cell.angle_gamma   90.00
#
_symmetry.space_group_name_H-M   'P 1'
#
loop_
_entity.id
_entity.type
_entity.pdbx_description
1 polymer ?
#
loop_
_entity_poly.entity_id
_entity_poly.type
_entity_poly.pdbx_seq_one_letter_code
_entity_poly.pdbx_strand_id
1 'polypeptide(L)'
;MKTMEAKRGLIVAGIIIILILGILAGTIYYLTQSFRNNISENAEVPRFSATPSPTSQFLNQTPSPSPTPRPTPIVRVSPRPSQTPSPSPSLTQVKIYTGDGFSLSYQQNWGTVACSNSSNFEFDPVNLSSQRIVCDRAIKPITVIVGNTTNCQGETVQLGKHQVIKLTQTNVSISGNQYLTNYQWCLNIGSKGLIISHRVSNNNAPASSREDLSSQVERIISSIR
;
A
#
# COMPACT_ATOMS: atom_id res chain seq x y z
N MET A 1 -65.65 1.82 34.80
CA MET A 1 -64.35 1.12 34.93
C MET A 1 -63.54 1.01 33.63
N LYS A 2 -64.11 1.26 32.42
CA LYS A 2 -63.40 1.14 31.12
C LYS A 2 -62.42 2.26 30.75
N THR A 3 -62.43 3.41 31.42
CA THR A 3 -61.61 4.58 31.05
C THR A 3 -60.16 4.53 31.55
N MET A 4 -59.83 3.64 32.50
CA MET A 4 -58.46 3.54 33.04
C MET A 4 -57.52 2.70 32.16
N GLU A 5 -58.03 1.75 31.38
CA GLU A 5 -57.18 0.93 30.50
C GLU A 5 -56.70 1.70 29.27
N ALA A 6 -57.55 2.55 28.69
CA ALA A 6 -57.20 3.40 27.56
C ALA A 6 -56.06 4.39 27.88
N LYS A 7 -56.02 4.93 29.11
CA LYS A 7 -54.97 5.87 29.55
C LYS A 7 -53.61 5.18 29.69
N ARG A 8 -53.57 3.92 30.14
CA ARG A 8 -52.33 3.16 30.26
C ARG A 8 -51.72 2.83 28.90
N GLY A 9 -52.57 2.47 27.92
CA GLY A 9 -52.12 2.24 26.55
C GLY A 9 -51.46 3.47 25.91
N LEU A 10 -52.05 4.65 26.12
CA LEU A 10 -51.51 5.90 25.56
C LEU A 10 -50.15 6.29 26.16
N ILE A 11 -49.96 6.06 27.47
CA ILE A 11 -48.68 6.34 28.15
C ILE A 11 -47.59 5.40 27.62
N VAL A 12 -47.87 4.10 27.48
CA VAL A 12 -46.89 3.13 26.98
C VAL A 12 -46.51 3.43 25.53
N ALA A 13 -47.48 3.75 24.67
CA ALA A 13 -47.21 4.15 23.29
C ALA A 13 -46.34 5.41 23.22
N GLY A 14 -46.60 6.40 24.07
CA GLY A 14 -45.79 7.63 24.15
C GLY A 14 -44.32 7.36 24.51
N ILE A 15 -44.07 6.48 25.48
CA ILE A 15 -42.70 6.13 25.90
C ILE A 15 -41.94 5.43 24.75
N ILE A 16 -42.59 4.51 24.04
CA ILE A 16 -41.97 3.78 22.91
C ILE A 16 -41.56 4.76 21.79
N ILE A 17 -42.42 5.73 21.46
CA ILE A 17 -42.13 6.73 20.43
C ILE A 17 -40.92 7.59 20.81
N ILE A 18 -40.81 8.01 22.08
CA ILE A 18 -39.67 8.81 22.56
C ILE A 18 -38.37 8.00 22.48
N LEU A 19 -38.39 6.71 22.84
CA LEU A 19 -37.20 5.85 22.74
C LEU A 19 -36.73 5.68 21.29
N ILE A 20 -37.65 5.48 20.34
CA ILE A 20 -37.32 5.34 18.92
C ILE A 20 -36.69 6.64 18.38
N LEU A 21 -37.25 7.80 18.74
CA LEU A 21 -36.70 9.10 18.33
C LEU A 21 -35.29 9.33 18.91
N GLY A 22 -35.04 8.91 20.15
CA GLY A 22 -33.71 9.00 20.77
C GLY A 22 -32.66 8.16 20.05
N ILE A 23 -33.00 6.93 19.64
CA ILE A 23 -32.10 6.05 18.89
C ILE A 23 -31.79 6.65 17.51
N LEU A 24 -32.80 7.15 16.79
CA LEU A 24 -32.62 7.78 15.48
C LEU A 24 -31.76 9.04 15.55
N ALA A 25 -31.96 9.90 16.56
CA ALA A 25 -31.13 11.07 16.76
C ALA A 25 -29.67 10.70 17.09
N GLY A 26 -29.47 9.68 17.92
CA GLY A 26 -28.14 9.17 18.28
C GLY A 26 -27.38 8.59 17.10
N THR A 27 -28.03 7.80 16.24
CA THR A 27 -27.39 7.23 15.04
C THR A 27 -27.03 8.31 14.02
N ILE A 28 -27.90 9.30 13.79
CA ILE A 28 -27.60 10.44 12.92
C ILE A 28 -26.40 11.23 13.47
N TYR A 29 -26.38 11.52 14.76
CA TYR A 29 -25.25 12.23 15.40
C TYR A 29 -23.94 11.47 15.24
N TYR A 30 -23.95 10.16 15.50
CA TYR A 30 -22.78 9.29 15.37
C TYR A 30 -22.25 9.25 13.93
N LEU A 31 -23.13 9.07 12.93
CA LEU A 31 -22.74 9.08 11.53
C LEU A 31 -22.11 10.43 11.13
N THR A 32 -22.72 11.55 11.56
CA THR A 32 -22.20 12.89 11.24
C THR A 32 -20.81 13.13 11.83
N GLN A 33 -20.57 12.67 13.07
CA GLN A 33 -19.24 12.75 13.69
C GLN A 33 -18.22 11.84 13.00
N SER A 34 -18.62 10.63 12.61
CA SER A 34 -17.77 9.70 11.89
C SER A 34 -17.33 10.26 10.52
N PHE A 35 -18.21 10.98 9.82
CA PHE A 35 -17.84 11.63 8.56
C PHE A 35 -16.92 12.84 8.78
N ARG A 36 -17.12 13.64 9.85
CA ARG A 36 -16.25 14.78 10.16
C ARG A 36 -14.80 14.36 10.44
N ASN A 37 -14.60 13.31 11.24
CA ASN A 37 -13.24 12.86 11.58
C ASN A 37 -12.48 12.31 10.36
N ASN A 38 -13.17 11.76 9.36
CA ASN A 38 -12.54 11.20 8.16
C ASN A 38 -12.17 12.24 7.09
N ILE A 39 -12.63 13.49 7.20
CA ILE A 39 -12.38 14.53 6.18
C ILE A 39 -11.16 15.42 6.53
N SER A 40 -10.66 15.38 7.77
CA SER A 40 -9.66 16.35 8.22
C SER A 40 -8.20 16.00 7.96
N GLU A 41 -7.88 14.84 7.36
CA GLU A 41 -6.48 14.37 7.24
C GLU A 41 -5.86 14.46 5.84
N ASN A 42 -6.58 14.89 4.78
CA ASN A 42 -6.01 14.87 3.41
C ASN A 42 -6.36 16.07 2.49
N ALA A 43 -6.78 17.21 3.04
CA ALA A 43 -7.02 18.42 2.24
C ALA A 43 -5.88 19.44 2.36
N GLU A 44 -4.62 19.02 2.13
CA GLU A 44 -3.64 19.97 1.62
C GLU A 44 -3.99 20.27 0.17
N VAL A 45 -4.80 21.31 -0.03
CA VAL A 45 -5.01 21.93 -1.33
C VAL A 45 -3.64 22.40 -1.84
N PRO A 46 -3.17 21.97 -3.02
CA PRO A 46 -1.99 22.58 -3.63
C PRO A 46 -2.32 24.04 -3.90
N ARG A 47 -1.78 24.94 -3.08
CA ARG A 47 -1.72 26.37 -3.40
C ARG A 47 -0.79 26.51 -4.59
N PHE A 48 -1.35 26.55 -5.79
CA PHE A 48 -0.66 27.08 -6.95
C PHE A 48 -0.41 28.57 -6.69
N SER A 49 0.78 28.87 -6.17
CA SER A 49 1.29 30.24 -6.13
C SER A 49 1.40 30.71 -7.58
N ALA A 50 0.64 31.74 -7.92
CA ALA A 50 0.63 32.34 -9.24
C ALA A 50 2.06 32.66 -9.68
N THR A 51 2.48 32.05 -10.80
CA THR A 51 3.71 32.37 -11.51
C THR A 51 3.64 33.82 -11.96
N PRO A 52 4.55 34.71 -11.52
CA PRO A 52 4.62 36.06 -12.07
C PRO A 52 5.00 35.99 -13.55
N SER A 53 4.20 36.64 -14.38
CA SER A 53 4.44 36.83 -15.81
C SER A 53 5.82 37.48 -16.02
N PRO A 54 6.74 36.89 -16.81
CA PRO A 54 8.03 37.50 -17.07
C PRO A 54 7.85 38.73 -17.98
N THR A 55 8.02 39.92 -17.41
CA THR A 55 8.22 41.16 -18.17
C THR A 55 9.59 41.07 -18.83
N SER A 56 9.59 40.93 -20.16
CA SER A 56 10.82 40.96 -20.96
C SER A 56 11.39 42.38 -20.97
N GLN A 57 12.37 42.65 -20.12
CA GLN A 57 13.19 43.86 -20.19
C GLN A 57 14.41 43.58 -21.07
N PHE A 58 14.39 44.18 -22.27
CA PHE A 58 15.49 44.15 -23.22
C PHE A 58 16.62 45.07 -22.71
N LEU A 59 17.50 44.56 -21.86
CA LEU A 59 18.71 45.25 -21.43
C LEU A 59 19.79 45.04 -22.48
N ASN A 60 20.08 46.10 -23.23
CA ASN A 60 21.18 46.22 -24.16
C ASN A 60 22.51 46.20 -23.37
N GLN A 61 23.03 45.01 -23.07
CA GLN A 61 24.31 44.82 -22.40
C GLN A 61 25.42 44.63 -23.44
N THR A 62 26.35 45.58 -23.46
CA THR A 62 27.62 45.51 -24.18
C THR A 62 28.38 44.24 -23.74
N PRO A 63 28.81 43.36 -24.67
CA PRO A 63 29.51 42.13 -24.31
C PRO A 63 30.87 42.44 -23.68
N SER A 64 31.01 42.09 -22.41
CA SER A 64 32.30 42.04 -21.72
C SER A 64 33.06 40.79 -22.18
N PRO A 65 34.38 40.86 -22.44
CA PRO A 65 35.15 39.72 -22.95
C PRO A 65 35.07 38.53 -22.00
N SER A 66 34.60 37.40 -22.56
CA SER A 66 34.45 36.12 -21.88
C SER A 66 35.80 35.63 -21.34
N PRO A 67 35.91 35.31 -20.04
CA PRO A 67 37.13 34.71 -19.50
C PRO A 67 37.36 33.34 -20.15
N THR A 68 38.55 33.14 -20.68
CA THR A 68 38.98 31.88 -21.29
C THR A 68 38.79 30.74 -20.29
N PRO A 69 38.02 29.68 -20.63
CA PRO A 69 37.76 28.59 -19.71
C PRO A 69 39.07 27.89 -19.34
N ARG A 70 39.41 27.95 -18.06
CA ARG A 70 40.53 27.21 -17.47
C ARG A 70 40.26 25.71 -17.66
N PRO A 71 41.22 24.91 -18.15
CA PRO A 71 41.00 23.49 -18.36
C PRO A 71 40.62 22.82 -17.04
N THR A 72 39.40 22.26 -17.01
CA THR A 72 38.89 21.47 -15.89
C THR A 72 39.73 20.20 -15.77
N PRO A 73 40.33 19.90 -14.62
CA PRO A 73 41.09 18.68 -14.45
C PRO A 73 40.17 17.46 -14.69
N ILE A 74 40.57 16.62 -15.64
CA ILE A 74 39.90 15.36 -15.94
C ILE A 74 40.10 14.46 -14.73
N VAL A 75 39.07 14.33 -13.89
CA VAL A 75 39.07 13.36 -12.79
C VAL A 75 39.03 11.97 -13.42
N ARG A 76 40.17 11.29 -13.42
CA ARG A 76 40.30 9.90 -13.85
C ARG A 76 39.48 9.03 -12.89
N VAL A 77 38.26 8.69 -13.31
CA VAL A 77 37.37 7.80 -12.57
C VAL A 77 38.06 6.44 -12.49
N SER A 78 38.51 6.07 -11.28
CA SER A 78 39.08 4.75 -11.02
C SER A 78 38.03 3.68 -11.39
N PRO A 79 38.38 2.61 -12.12
CA PRO A 79 37.42 1.57 -12.46
C PRO A 79 36.80 1.02 -11.17
N ARG A 80 35.49 1.21 -11.04
CA ARG A 80 34.71 0.66 -9.93
C ARG A 80 34.95 -0.85 -9.91
N PRO A 81 35.31 -1.45 -8.77
CA PRO A 81 35.52 -2.89 -8.70
C PRO A 81 34.27 -3.59 -9.23
N SER A 82 34.46 -4.45 -10.22
CA SER A 82 33.42 -5.31 -10.76
C SER A 82 32.86 -6.11 -9.59
N GLN A 83 31.59 -5.89 -9.26
CA GLN A 83 30.94 -6.68 -8.22
C GLN A 83 30.89 -8.10 -8.75
N THR A 84 31.70 -8.98 -8.14
CA THR A 84 31.61 -10.42 -8.37
C THR A 84 30.15 -10.82 -8.21
N PRO A 85 29.52 -11.45 -9.22
CA PRO A 85 28.13 -11.85 -9.10
C PRO A 85 27.99 -12.74 -7.86
N SER A 86 27.18 -12.28 -6.91
CA SER A 86 26.83 -13.08 -5.74
C SER A 86 26.31 -14.43 -6.23
N PRO A 87 26.78 -15.57 -5.68
CA PRO A 87 26.37 -16.88 -6.15
C PRO A 87 24.85 -16.97 -6.19
N SER A 88 24.31 -17.34 -7.35
CA SER A 88 22.89 -17.60 -7.52
C SER A 88 22.48 -18.62 -6.45
N PRO A 89 21.54 -18.30 -5.54
CA PRO A 89 21.19 -19.19 -4.46
C PRO A 89 20.77 -20.55 -5.06
N SER A 90 21.47 -21.60 -4.62
CA SER A 90 21.18 -23.00 -4.91
C SER A 90 19.68 -23.23 -4.89
N LEU A 91 19.14 -23.89 -5.93
CA LEU A 91 17.72 -24.15 -6.17
C LEU A 91 16.98 -24.45 -4.87
N THR A 92 16.48 -23.38 -4.25
CA THR A 92 15.83 -23.45 -2.96
C THR A 92 14.58 -24.28 -3.17
N GLN A 93 14.35 -25.26 -2.29
CA GLN A 93 13.07 -25.94 -2.23
C GLN A 93 11.96 -24.87 -2.25
N VAL A 94 10.89 -25.13 -2.99
CA VAL A 94 9.75 -24.21 -3.12
C VAL A 94 8.52 -24.85 -2.51
N LYS A 95 7.75 -24.07 -1.78
CA LYS A 95 6.38 -24.42 -1.39
C LYS A 95 5.41 -23.91 -2.43
N ILE A 96 4.28 -24.59 -2.57
CA ILE A 96 3.19 -24.17 -3.45
C ILE A 96 2.03 -23.71 -2.57
N TYR A 97 1.50 -22.53 -2.85
CA TYR A 97 0.22 -22.07 -2.34
C TYR A 97 -0.84 -22.27 -3.41
N THR A 98 -1.97 -22.84 -3.05
CA THR A 98 -3.12 -23.04 -3.94
C THR A 98 -4.28 -22.19 -3.45
N GLY A 99 -4.69 -21.22 -4.26
CA GLY A 99 -5.86 -20.39 -4.05
C GLY A 99 -7.01 -20.80 -4.98
N ASP A 100 -8.12 -20.08 -4.88
CA ASP A 100 -9.27 -20.27 -5.76
C ASP A 100 -8.96 -19.79 -7.19
N GLY A 101 -8.65 -20.74 -8.08
CA GLY A 101 -8.37 -20.49 -9.49
C GLY A 101 -6.94 -20.07 -9.82
N PHE A 102 -6.00 -20.17 -8.87
CA PHE A 102 -4.58 -19.92 -9.12
C PHE A 102 -3.68 -20.75 -8.20
N SER A 103 -2.43 -20.92 -8.60
CA SER A 103 -1.37 -21.42 -7.72
C SER A 103 -0.10 -20.61 -7.90
N LEU A 104 0.74 -20.54 -6.85
CA LEU A 104 2.03 -19.87 -6.91
C LEU A 104 3.06 -20.59 -6.06
N SER A 105 4.33 -20.44 -6.44
CA SER A 105 5.48 -20.95 -5.72
C SER A 105 6.12 -19.87 -4.85
N TYR A 106 6.54 -20.22 -3.64
CA TYR A 106 7.24 -19.33 -2.71
C TYR A 106 8.36 -20.07 -1.97
N GLN A 107 9.21 -19.33 -1.26
CA GLN A 107 10.42 -19.88 -0.63
C GLN A 107 10.07 -20.91 0.47
N GLN A 108 10.79 -22.03 0.54
CA GLN A 108 10.56 -23.08 1.56
C GLN A 108 10.64 -22.55 3.00
N ASN A 109 11.51 -21.58 3.23
CA ASN A 109 11.73 -21.02 4.56
C ASN A 109 10.75 -19.89 4.92
N TRP A 110 9.67 -19.72 4.15
CA TRP A 110 8.61 -18.78 4.50
C TRP A 110 7.39 -19.54 5.05
N GLY A 111 6.75 -18.93 6.05
CA GLY A 111 5.44 -19.33 6.54
C GLY A 111 4.32 -18.63 5.77
N THR A 112 3.10 -19.08 6.02
CA THR A 112 1.90 -18.53 5.42
C THR A 112 0.85 -18.26 6.49
N VAL A 113 0.20 -17.11 6.40
CA VAL A 113 -0.95 -16.78 7.24
C VAL A 113 -2.17 -16.63 6.35
N ALA A 114 -3.09 -17.59 6.42
CA ALA A 114 -4.34 -17.52 5.68
C ALA A 114 -5.43 -16.81 6.49
N CYS A 115 -6.22 -15.98 5.83
CA CYS A 115 -7.32 -15.29 6.47
C CYS A 115 -8.55 -16.21 6.56
N SER A 116 -9.18 -16.30 7.73
CA SER A 116 -10.36 -17.15 7.93
C SER A 116 -11.65 -16.53 7.40
N ASN A 117 -11.68 -15.20 7.27
CA ASN A 117 -12.81 -14.38 6.86
C ASN A 117 -12.76 -13.94 5.38
N SER A 118 -11.73 -14.33 4.63
CA SER A 118 -11.55 -13.94 3.22
C SER A 118 -10.62 -14.91 2.50
N SER A 119 -10.44 -14.74 1.19
CA SER A 119 -9.43 -15.48 0.41
C SER A 119 -8.03 -14.85 0.48
N ASN A 120 -7.86 -13.81 1.30
CA ASN A 120 -6.58 -13.13 1.47
C ASN A 120 -5.61 -14.00 2.27
N PHE A 121 -4.33 -13.76 2.08
CA PHE A 121 -3.28 -14.43 2.84
C PHE A 121 -2.00 -13.59 2.84
N GLU A 122 -1.06 -13.97 3.69
CA GLU A 122 0.18 -13.26 3.88
C GLU A 122 1.36 -14.23 3.95
N PHE A 123 2.53 -13.78 3.51
CA PHE A 123 3.78 -14.52 3.67
C PHE A 123 4.57 -13.99 4.85
N ASP A 124 5.13 -14.91 5.63
CA ASP A 124 6.04 -14.61 6.72
C ASP A 124 7.46 -15.07 6.38
N PRO A 125 8.36 -14.16 5.98
CA PRO A 125 9.75 -14.49 5.68
C PRO A 125 10.58 -14.94 6.89
N VAL A 126 10.07 -14.74 8.12
CA VAL A 126 10.81 -14.98 9.37
C VAL A 126 10.34 -16.27 10.05
N ASN A 127 9.04 -16.53 10.08
CA ASN A 127 8.48 -17.71 10.73
C ASN A 127 8.03 -18.77 9.73
N LEU A 128 8.40 -20.03 9.99
CA LEU A 128 8.07 -21.17 9.12
C LEU A 128 6.64 -21.70 9.27
N SER A 129 5.94 -21.31 10.33
CA SER A 129 4.63 -21.87 10.68
C SER A 129 3.54 -21.37 9.74
N SER A 130 2.70 -22.28 9.26
CA SER A 130 1.43 -21.92 8.62
C SER A 130 0.36 -21.71 9.69
N GLN A 131 -0.38 -20.61 9.60
CA GLN A 131 -1.42 -20.25 10.55
C GLN A 131 -2.67 -19.79 9.82
N ARG A 132 -3.82 -19.90 10.50
CA ARG A 132 -5.09 -19.36 10.02
C ARG A 132 -5.67 -18.44 11.08
N ILE A 133 -5.94 -17.19 10.73
CA ILE A 133 -6.42 -16.16 11.67
C ILE A 133 -7.49 -15.28 11.01
N VAL A 134 -8.21 -14.49 11.80
CA VAL A 134 -9.05 -13.41 11.26
C VAL A 134 -8.14 -12.27 10.82
N CYS A 135 -8.26 -11.84 9.56
CA CYS A 135 -7.50 -10.72 9.03
C CYS A 135 -8.39 -9.48 8.96
N ASP A 136 -8.22 -8.58 9.92
CA ASP A 136 -8.82 -7.24 9.87
C ASP A 136 -7.80 -6.19 9.36
N ARG A 137 -6.51 -6.54 9.39
CA ARG A 137 -5.38 -5.75 8.92
C ARG A 137 -4.21 -6.65 8.60
N ALA A 138 -3.29 -6.15 7.79
CA ALA A 138 -2.10 -6.90 7.44
C ALA A 138 -1.12 -7.03 8.62
N ILE A 139 -0.68 -8.25 8.93
CA ILE A 139 0.19 -8.54 10.10
C ILE A 139 1.61 -9.00 9.73
N LYS A 140 1.86 -9.30 8.46
CA LYS A 140 3.14 -9.68 7.86
C LYS A 140 3.54 -8.70 6.74
N PRO A 141 4.84 -8.64 6.41
CA PRO A 141 5.37 -7.72 5.41
C PRO A 141 4.79 -7.88 4.01
N ILE A 142 4.42 -9.11 3.63
CA ILE A 142 3.96 -9.43 2.28
C ILE A 142 2.51 -9.90 2.36
N THR A 143 1.61 -9.16 1.73
CA THR A 143 0.16 -9.42 1.76
C THR A 143 -0.33 -9.71 0.35
N VAL A 144 -1.25 -10.66 0.21
CA VAL A 144 -1.93 -10.98 -1.03
C VAL A 144 -3.44 -10.82 -0.83
N ILE A 145 -4.01 -9.84 -1.52
CA ILE A 145 -5.45 -9.58 -1.54
C ILE A 145 -6.02 -10.20 -2.81
N VAL A 146 -7.06 -11.02 -2.64
CA VAL A 146 -7.75 -11.70 -3.75
C VAL A 146 -9.13 -11.08 -3.95
N GLY A 147 -9.39 -10.57 -5.16
CA GLY A 147 -10.65 -9.95 -5.54
C GLY A 147 -11.08 -10.32 -6.97
N ASN A 148 -12.04 -9.58 -7.53
CA ASN A 148 -12.54 -9.83 -8.89
C ASN A 148 -11.77 -9.02 -9.96
N THR A 149 -11.36 -7.81 -9.62
CA THR A 149 -10.60 -6.93 -10.51
C THR A 149 -9.61 -6.08 -9.71
N THR A 150 -8.50 -5.72 -10.32
CA THR A 150 -7.55 -4.77 -9.74
C THR A 150 -7.51 -3.48 -10.54
N ASN A 151 -7.94 -2.37 -9.94
CA ASN A 151 -7.78 -1.03 -10.50
C ASN A 151 -6.60 -0.34 -9.81
N CYS A 152 -5.40 -0.67 -10.24
CA CYS A 152 -4.18 -0.09 -9.70
C CYS A 152 -3.57 0.93 -10.67
N GLN A 153 -2.90 1.93 -10.11
CA GLN A 153 -2.08 2.87 -10.86
C GLN A 153 -0.61 2.48 -10.70
N GLY A 154 0.20 2.66 -11.75
CA GLY A 154 1.62 2.32 -11.72
C GLY A 154 2.20 2.10 -13.11
N GLU A 155 3.41 1.58 -13.15
CA GLU A 155 4.11 1.17 -14.37
C GLU A 155 3.70 -0.25 -14.76
N THR A 156 3.43 -0.49 -16.05
CA THR A 156 3.22 -1.85 -16.56
C THR A 156 4.56 -2.55 -16.75
N VAL A 157 4.77 -3.65 -16.03
CA VAL A 157 5.96 -4.50 -16.10
C VAL A 157 5.58 -5.94 -16.47
N GLN A 158 6.48 -6.66 -17.14
CA GLN A 158 6.29 -8.07 -17.50
C GLN A 158 7.02 -8.95 -16.47
N LEU A 159 6.26 -9.79 -15.74
CA LEU A 159 6.81 -10.75 -14.76
C LEU A 159 6.45 -12.18 -15.17
N GLY A 160 7.41 -12.89 -15.76
CA GLY A 160 7.14 -14.17 -16.40
C GLY A 160 6.15 -14.00 -17.56
N LYS A 161 5.04 -14.75 -17.54
CA LYS A 161 3.98 -14.65 -18.55
C LYS A 161 2.91 -13.58 -18.24
N HIS A 162 3.04 -12.87 -17.11
CA HIS A 162 2.01 -11.94 -16.62
C HIS A 162 2.37 -10.49 -16.89
N GLN A 163 1.41 -9.70 -17.37
CA GLN A 163 1.49 -8.24 -17.32
C GLN A 163 1.01 -7.77 -15.95
N VAL A 164 1.81 -6.94 -15.29
CA VAL A 164 1.61 -6.54 -13.91
C VAL A 164 1.75 -5.03 -13.80
N ILE A 165 0.83 -4.38 -13.09
CA ILE A 165 0.96 -2.96 -12.76
C ILE A 165 1.73 -2.86 -11.45
N LYS A 166 2.93 -2.26 -11.48
CA LYS A 166 3.80 -2.07 -10.32
C LYS A 166 3.78 -0.63 -9.86
N LEU A 167 3.56 -0.42 -8.58
CA LEU A 167 3.66 0.86 -7.89
C LEU A 167 4.70 0.78 -6.79
N THR A 168 5.55 1.80 -6.69
CA THR A 168 6.51 1.95 -5.59
C THR A 168 6.32 3.32 -4.97
N GLN A 169 6.08 3.36 -3.67
CA GLN A 169 5.92 4.60 -2.90
C GLN A 169 6.88 4.58 -1.72
N THR A 170 7.75 5.58 -1.63
CA THR A 170 8.69 5.74 -0.51
C THR A 170 8.34 7.00 0.27
N ASN A 171 7.96 6.82 1.53
CA ASN A 171 7.75 7.91 2.48
C ASN A 171 8.99 8.04 3.35
N VAL A 172 9.64 9.20 3.32
CA VAL A 172 10.81 9.52 4.15
C VAL A 172 10.38 10.53 5.22
N SER A 173 10.66 10.25 6.48
CA SER A 173 10.42 11.18 7.59
C SER A 173 11.26 12.44 7.44
N ILE A 174 10.76 13.58 7.89
CA ILE A 174 11.48 14.87 7.94
C ILE A 174 12.81 14.75 8.72
N SER A 175 12.89 13.82 9.67
CA SER A 175 14.13 13.52 10.41
C SER A 175 15.20 12.77 9.59
N GLY A 176 14.91 12.38 8.34
CA GLY A 176 15.82 11.68 7.42
C GLY A 176 16.18 10.24 7.79
N ASN A 177 15.96 9.85 9.05
CA ASN A 177 16.43 8.57 9.59
C ASN A 177 15.39 7.44 9.50
N GLN A 178 14.18 7.71 9.02
CA GLN A 178 13.12 6.71 8.91
C GLN A 178 12.55 6.72 7.49
N TYR A 179 12.48 5.52 6.90
CA TYR A 179 11.81 5.32 5.63
C TYR A 179 10.81 4.17 5.72
N LEU A 180 9.74 4.30 4.93
CA LEU A 180 8.77 3.27 4.65
C LEU A 180 8.59 3.20 3.14
N THR A 181 8.98 2.09 2.54
CA THR A 181 8.75 1.81 1.13
C THR A 181 7.64 0.77 1.00
N ASN A 182 6.60 1.14 0.27
CA ASN A 182 5.48 0.27 -0.08
C ASN A 182 5.60 -0.10 -1.55
N TYR A 183 5.80 -1.38 -1.82
CA TYR A 183 5.67 -1.96 -3.14
C TYR A 183 4.27 -2.56 -3.29
N GLN A 184 3.68 -2.38 -4.47
CA GLN A 184 2.41 -2.99 -4.83
C GLN A 184 2.47 -3.49 -6.26
N TRP A 185 1.98 -4.71 -6.47
CA TRP A 185 1.83 -5.35 -7.77
C TRP A 185 0.39 -5.77 -7.95
N CYS A 186 -0.18 -5.45 -9.10
CA CYS A 186 -1.55 -5.80 -9.44
C CYS A 186 -1.61 -6.53 -10.77
N LEU A 187 -2.33 -7.65 -10.79
CA LEU A 187 -2.51 -8.46 -11.98
C LEU A 187 -3.85 -9.19 -11.93
N ASN A 188 -4.37 -9.52 -13.11
CA ASN A 188 -5.58 -10.34 -13.25
C ASN A 188 -5.20 -11.74 -13.76
N ILE A 189 -5.83 -12.77 -13.19
CA ILE A 189 -5.68 -14.18 -13.54
C ILE A 189 -7.09 -14.73 -13.77
N GLY A 190 -7.47 -14.90 -15.04
CA GLY A 190 -8.85 -15.27 -15.38
C GLY A 190 -9.84 -14.22 -14.86
N SER A 191 -10.75 -14.63 -13.97
CA SER A 191 -11.75 -13.75 -13.33
C SER A 191 -11.32 -13.21 -11.96
N LYS A 192 -10.07 -13.44 -11.54
CA LYS A 192 -9.54 -13.01 -10.25
C LYS A 192 -8.54 -11.88 -10.43
N GLY A 193 -8.66 -10.85 -9.59
CA GLY A 193 -7.63 -9.83 -9.40
C GLY A 193 -6.78 -10.17 -8.19
N LEU A 194 -5.45 -10.07 -8.32
CA LEU A 194 -4.52 -10.18 -7.20
C LEU A 194 -3.82 -8.84 -6.97
N ILE A 195 -3.87 -8.35 -5.74
CA ILE A 195 -3.03 -7.24 -5.27
C ILE A 195 -2.03 -7.80 -4.28
N ILE A 196 -0.75 -7.79 -4.65
CA ILE A 196 0.35 -8.23 -3.81
C ILE A 196 1.06 -6.99 -3.33
N SER A 197 1.29 -6.85 -2.02
CA SER A 197 2.04 -5.73 -1.45
C SER A 197 3.22 -6.22 -0.63
N HIS A 198 4.27 -5.41 -0.59
CA HIS A 198 5.44 -5.64 0.27
C HIS A 198 5.85 -4.33 0.93
N ARG A 199 5.94 -4.33 2.25
CA ARG A 199 6.29 -3.16 3.06
C ARG A 199 7.68 -3.30 3.65
N VAL A 200 8.53 -2.32 3.40
CA VAL A 200 9.92 -2.27 3.87
C VAL A 200 10.11 -1.06 4.77
N SER A 201 10.66 -1.27 5.97
CA SER A 201 10.98 -0.17 6.87
C SER A 201 12.19 -0.47 7.75
N ASN A 202 12.98 0.57 8.03
CA ASN A 202 14.11 0.50 8.95
C ASN A 202 13.74 0.73 10.42
N ASN A 203 12.49 1.09 10.74
CA ASN A 203 12.06 1.44 12.10
C ASN A 203 11.13 0.42 12.77
N ASN A 204 11.05 -0.82 12.24
CA ASN A 204 10.13 -1.87 12.68
C ASN A 204 8.64 -1.46 12.59
N ALA A 205 8.27 -0.70 11.54
CA ALA A 205 6.86 -0.40 11.29
C ALA A 205 6.01 -1.69 11.28
N PRO A 206 4.77 -1.64 11.79
CA PRO A 206 3.90 -2.81 11.84
C PRO A 206 3.79 -3.51 10.48
N ALA A 207 4.03 -4.82 10.50
CA ALA A 207 3.93 -5.67 9.32
C ALA A 207 4.76 -5.14 8.14
N SER A 208 6.00 -4.76 8.43
CA SER A 208 7.05 -4.44 7.47
C SER A 208 8.27 -5.35 7.69
N SER A 209 9.12 -5.48 6.68
CA SER A 209 10.43 -6.14 6.79
C SER A 209 11.54 -5.10 6.80
N ARG A 210 12.67 -5.43 7.44
CA ARG A 210 13.88 -4.60 7.34
C ARG A 210 14.59 -4.77 6.00
N GLU A 211 14.42 -5.94 5.38
CA GLU A 211 15.00 -6.28 4.09
C GLU A 211 14.02 -5.98 2.96
N ASP A 212 14.57 -5.54 1.83
CA ASP A 212 13.82 -5.47 0.58
C ASP A 212 13.75 -6.87 -0.04
N LEU A 213 12.52 -7.36 -0.21
CA LEU A 213 12.19 -8.69 -0.72
C LEU A 213 11.44 -8.58 -2.05
N SER A 214 11.44 -7.41 -2.69
CA SER A 214 10.71 -7.14 -3.93
C SER A 214 11.09 -8.11 -5.05
N SER A 215 12.38 -8.43 -5.22
CA SER A 215 12.82 -9.43 -6.21
C SER A 215 12.33 -10.86 -5.90
N GLN A 216 12.16 -11.21 -4.63
CA GLN A 216 11.58 -12.49 -4.20
C GLN A 216 10.09 -12.50 -4.52
N VAL A 217 9.37 -11.40 -4.25
CA VAL A 217 7.96 -11.25 -4.58
C VAL A 217 7.72 -11.31 -6.09
N GLU A 218 8.58 -10.67 -6.90
CA GLU A 218 8.49 -10.74 -8.36
C GLU A 218 8.70 -12.16 -8.90
N ARG A 219 9.57 -12.96 -8.25
CA ARG A 219 9.71 -14.40 -8.55
C ARG A 219 8.48 -15.21 -8.14
N ILE A 220 7.82 -14.85 -7.04
CA ILE A 220 6.53 -15.45 -6.68
C ILE A 220 5.50 -15.14 -7.76
N ILE A 221 5.40 -13.88 -8.18
CA ILE A 221 4.44 -13.43 -9.21
C ILE A 221 4.68 -14.14 -10.55
N SER A 222 5.94 -14.26 -10.98
CA SER A 222 6.25 -14.94 -12.24
C SER A 222 5.92 -16.43 -12.25
N SER A 223 5.82 -17.05 -11.06
CA SER A 223 5.45 -18.46 -10.89
C SER A 223 3.95 -18.74 -10.94
N ILE A 224 3.12 -17.70 -10.92
CA ILE A 224 1.66 -17.83 -10.88
C ILE A 224 1.16 -18.62 -12.09
N ARG A 225 0.28 -19.60 -11.83
CA ARG A 225 -0.38 -20.42 -12.85
C ARG A 225 -1.88 -20.26 -12.78
#